data_AF-A0A7C8ZKD7-F1
#
_entry.id   AF-A0A7C8ZKD7-F1
#
_cell.length_a   1.000
_cell.length_b   1.000
_cell.length_c   1.000
_cell.angle_alpha   90.00
_cell.angle_beta   90.00
_cell.angle_gamma   90.00
#
_symmetry.space_group_name_H-M   'P 1'
#
loop_
_entity.id
_entity.type
_entity.pdbx_description
1 polymer ?
#
loop_
_entity_poly.entity_id
_entity_poly.type
_entity_poly.pdbx_seq_one_letter_code
_entity_poly.pdbx_strand_id
1 'polypeptide(L)'
;RNGWFIRSVLPRLIFSRSSERERERGLNMVSLKLQKRLAASILKCGRGKVWLDPNEGNEISMANSRQNIRKLVKDGFIIRKPTKIHSRSRARRMKEAKRKGRHSGYGKRKGTREARLPTKVLWMRRMRVLRRLLRKY
;
A
#
# COMPACT_ATOMS: atom_id res chain seq x y z
N ARG A 1 24.89 53.48 -8.57
CA ARG A 1 23.53 53.56 -8.01
C ARG A 1 23.18 52.19 -7.45
N ASN A 2 23.88 51.72 -6.42
CA ASN A 2 23.77 52.07 -4.99
C ASN A 2 22.60 51.32 -4.35
N GLY A 3 22.92 50.36 -3.48
CA GLY A 3 21.93 49.61 -2.71
C GLY A 3 22.50 48.41 -1.96
N TRP A 4 23.57 48.62 -1.19
CA TRP A 4 23.99 47.71 -0.11
C TRP A 4 23.01 47.82 1.07
N PHE A 5 22.57 46.70 1.67
CA PHE A 5 22.18 46.53 3.09
C PHE A 5 21.71 45.06 3.28
N ILE A 6 22.52 44.12 3.77
CA ILE A 6 22.90 43.80 5.17
C ILE A 6 21.72 43.42 6.10
N ARG A 7 21.76 42.14 6.52
CA ARG A 7 21.25 41.46 7.73
C ARG A 7 19.73 41.29 7.95
N SER A 8 19.33 40.02 8.04
CA SER A 8 18.76 39.51 9.30
C SER A 8 19.04 38.01 9.46
N VAL A 9 19.99 37.72 10.34
CA VAL A 9 20.12 36.44 11.03
C VAL A 9 18.93 36.36 11.99
N LEU A 10 18.00 35.44 11.74
CA LEU A 10 16.97 35.08 12.73
C LEU A 10 17.40 33.78 13.41
N PRO A 11 17.68 33.79 14.73
CA PRO A 11 17.88 32.58 15.50
C PRO A 11 16.52 32.01 15.88
N ARG A 12 16.14 30.85 15.35
CA ARG A 12 15.05 30.05 15.92
C ARG A 12 15.63 28.95 16.79
N LEU A 13 16.00 29.39 17.99
CA LEU A 13 16.09 28.57 19.19
C LEU A 13 14.77 27.77 19.38
N ILE A 14 14.94 26.56 19.93
CA ILE A 14 13.93 25.63 20.46
C ILE A 14 13.21 24.75 19.43
N PHE A 15 13.94 23.74 18.94
CA PHE A 15 13.38 22.39 18.79
C PHE A 15 14.36 21.38 19.41
N SER A 16 14.83 21.67 20.62
CA SER A 16 15.52 20.68 21.45
C SER A 16 14.48 19.94 22.29
N ARG A 17 14.73 18.63 22.50
CA ARG A 17 14.15 17.80 23.58
C ARG A 17 12.94 16.87 23.31
N SER A 18 12.61 16.55 22.06
CA SER A 18 11.67 15.43 21.74
C SER A 18 12.27 14.29 20.92
N SER A 19 13.34 14.50 20.15
CA SER A 19 13.95 13.45 19.32
C SER A 19 14.96 12.56 20.04
N GLU A 20 15.44 12.96 21.23
CA GLU A 20 16.42 12.20 22.00
C GLU A 20 15.78 11.09 22.85
N ARG A 21 14.50 11.24 23.24
CA ARG A 21 13.77 10.23 24.02
C ARG A 21 13.43 8.95 23.26
N GLU A 22 13.52 8.94 21.92
CA GLU A 22 13.31 7.71 21.14
C GLU A 22 14.57 6.85 21.00
N ARG A 23 15.77 7.38 21.33
CA ARG A 23 17.03 6.63 21.24
C ARG A 23 17.39 5.83 22.49
N GLU A 24 16.73 6.08 23.62
CA GLU A 24 17.04 5.44 24.92
C GLU A 24 16.07 4.32 25.31
N ARG A 25 15.52 3.58 24.35
CA ARG A 25 14.81 2.31 24.62
C ARG A 25 15.46 1.17 23.85
N GLY A 26 16.56 0.66 24.39
CA GLY A 26 17.31 -0.44 23.78
C GLY A 26 18.04 -1.35 24.76
N LEU A 27 17.62 -1.41 26.02
CA LEU A 27 18.15 -2.35 27.02
C LEU A 27 17.14 -3.50 27.21
N ASN A 28 17.67 -4.73 27.21
CA ASN A 28 17.01 -6.05 27.17
C ASN A 28 16.47 -6.53 25.81
N MET A 29 17.37 -7.08 24.99
CA MET A 29 17.04 -7.79 23.75
C MET A 29 16.34 -9.12 24.03
N VAL A 30 15.01 -9.09 24.08
CA VAL A 30 14.18 -10.29 24.11
C VAL A 30 13.86 -10.75 22.67
N SER A 31 14.11 -12.02 22.35
CA SER A 31 13.91 -12.56 21.00
C SER A 31 12.43 -12.89 20.72
N LEU A 32 11.68 -11.95 20.16
CA LEU A 32 10.25 -12.13 19.82
C LEU A 32 9.98 -12.78 18.45
N LYS A 33 10.96 -13.50 17.90
CA LYS A 33 10.90 -14.09 16.54
C LYS A 33 9.81 -15.17 16.43
N LEU A 34 9.67 -16.00 17.47
CA LEU A 34 8.68 -17.08 17.53
C LEU A 34 7.25 -16.50 17.58
N GLN A 35 7.03 -15.56 18.49
CA GLN A 35 5.76 -14.90 18.75
C GLN A 35 5.26 -14.20 17.50
N LYS A 36 6.15 -13.46 16.82
CA LYS A 36 5.84 -12.80 15.55
C LYS A 36 5.46 -13.79 14.43
N ARG A 37 6.05 -14.99 14.42
CA ARG A 37 5.70 -16.08 13.48
C ARG A 37 4.35 -16.71 13.83
N LEU A 38 4.09 -17.00 15.10
CA LEU A 38 2.83 -17.59 15.56
C LEU A 38 1.66 -16.63 15.36
N ALA A 39 1.84 -15.36 15.73
CA ALA A 39 0.85 -14.29 15.53
C ALA A 39 0.49 -14.11 14.06
N ALA A 40 1.49 -14.13 13.16
CA ALA A 40 1.28 -14.05 11.71
C ALA A 40 0.41 -15.21 11.19
N SER A 41 0.66 -16.44 11.68
CA SER A 41 -0.13 -17.62 11.30
C SER A 41 -1.58 -17.55 11.80
N ILE A 42 -1.79 -17.04 13.03
CA ILE A 42 -3.13 -16.89 13.62
C ILE A 42 -3.94 -15.78 12.92
N LEU A 43 -3.31 -14.62 12.69
CA LEU A 43 -3.94 -13.46 12.05
C LEU A 43 -4.04 -13.57 10.51
N LYS A 44 -3.58 -14.70 9.94
CA LYS A 44 -3.51 -14.94 8.49
C LYS A 44 -2.84 -13.78 7.74
N CYS A 45 -1.74 -13.27 8.28
CA CYS A 45 -1.02 -12.12 7.73
C CYS A 45 0.50 -12.38 7.69
N GLY A 46 1.24 -11.55 6.95
CA GLY A 46 2.70 -11.62 6.95
C GLY A 46 3.31 -11.05 8.23
N ARG A 47 4.51 -11.49 8.61
CA ARG A 47 5.25 -11.01 9.81
C ARG A 47 5.39 -9.48 9.86
N GLY A 48 5.50 -8.81 8.70
CA GLY A 48 5.58 -7.34 8.63
C GLY A 48 4.29 -6.60 9.02
N LYS A 49 3.15 -7.29 9.04
CA LYS A 49 1.84 -6.73 9.43
C LYS A 49 1.51 -6.95 10.89
N VAL A 50 2.24 -7.80 11.60
CA VAL A 50 2.10 -7.96 13.04
C VAL A 50 2.80 -6.79 13.74
N TRP A 51 2.06 -6.08 14.58
CA TRP A 51 2.57 -5.13 15.56
C TRP A 51 2.52 -5.79 16.93
N LEU A 52 3.60 -5.60 17.69
CA LEU A 52 3.77 -6.09 19.06
C LEU A 52 3.99 -4.84 19.91
N ASP A 53 3.34 -4.75 21.07
CA ASP A 53 3.53 -3.63 21.99
C ASP A 53 4.98 -3.64 22.54
N PRO A 54 5.75 -2.55 22.37
CA PRO A 54 7.10 -2.45 22.94
C PRO A 54 7.11 -2.30 24.47
N ASN A 55 6.01 -1.87 25.10
CA ASN A 55 5.97 -1.69 26.55
C ASN A 55 5.79 -3.02 27.29
N GLU A 56 5.08 -3.98 26.67
CA GLU A 56 4.76 -5.30 27.24
C GLU A 56 5.63 -6.43 26.66
N GLY A 57 6.88 -6.13 26.30
CA GLY A 57 7.78 -7.07 25.65
C GLY A 57 8.06 -8.35 26.45
N ASN A 58 8.06 -8.26 27.79
CA ASN A 58 8.31 -9.39 28.68
C ASN A 58 7.12 -10.37 28.70
N GLU A 59 5.89 -9.85 28.81
CA GLU A 59 4.66 -10.65 28.78
C GLU A 59 4.49 -11.37 27.45
N ILE A 60 4.76 -10.67 26.34
CA ILE A 60 4.72 -11.26 25.00
C ILE A 60 5.75 -12.38 24.86
N SER A 61 6.94 -12.22 25.43
CA SER A 61 8.00 -13.24 25.38
C SER A 61 7.61 -14.55 26.05
N MET A 62 6.92 -14.49 27.20
CA MET A 62 6.46 -15.68 27.93
C MET A 62 5.40 -16.49 27.16
N ALA A 63 4.75 -15.90 26.15
CA ALA A 63 3.75 -16.57 25.33
C ALA A 63 4.35 -17.50 24.26
N ASN A 64 4.54 -18.78 24.61
CA ASN A 64 5.10 -19.80 23.71
C ASN A 64 4.05 -20.56 22.87
N SER A 65 2.81 -20.66 23.34
CA SER A 65 1.74 -21.43 22.67
C SER A 65 0.86 -20.55 21.76
N ARG A 66 0.21 -21.16 20.76
CA ARG A 66 -0.73 -20.45 19.88
C ARG A 66 -1.95 -19.91 20.64
N GLN A 67 -2.37 -20.64 21.68
CA GLN A 67 -3.49 -20.28 22.54
C GLN A 67 -3.19 -19.02 23.34
N ASN A 68 -1.97 -18.88 23.88
CA ASN A 68 -1.56 -17.68 24.61
C ASN A 68 -1.46 -16.47 23.67
N ILE A 69 -0.91 -16.66 22.46
CA ILE A 69 -0.89 -15.60 21.45
C ILE A 69 -2.30 -15.15 21.04
N ARG A 70 -3.30 -16.06 21.01
CA ARG A 70 -4.70 -15.67 20.77
C ARG A 70 -5.28 -14.79 21.88
N LYS A 71 -4.90 -15.03 23.14
CA LYS A 71 -5.29 -14.17 24.27
C LYS A 71 -4.70 -12.76 24.08
N LEU A 72 -3.39 -12.66 23.85
CA LEU A 72 -2.71 -11.38 23.61
C LEU A 72 -3.24 -10.60 22.38
N VAL A 73 -3.71 -11.30 21.35
CA VAL A 73 -4.41 -10.68 20.20
C VAL A 73 -5.77 -10.12 20.59
N LYS A 74 -6.51 -10.82 21.47
CA LYS A 74 -7.82 -10.38 21.97
C LYS A 74 -7.68 -9.20 22.93
N ASP A 75 -6.63 -9.21 23.75
CA ASP A 75 -6.34 -8.16 24.73
C ASP A 75 -5.74 -6.89 24.09
N GLY A 76 -5.25 -7.01 22.85
CA GLY A 76 -4.81 -5.86 22.05
C GLY A 76 -3.29 -5.60 22.06
N PHE A 77 -2.50 -6.41 22.77
CA PHE A 77 -1.03 -6.32 22.75
C PHE A 77 -0.42 -6.73 21.39
N ILE A 78 -1.16 -7.52 20.61
CA ILE A 78 -0.76 -7.95 19.26
C ILE A 78 -1.82 -7.53 18.25
N ILE A 79 -1.45 -6.61 17.35
CA ILE A 79 -2.39 -6.01 16.39
C ILE A 79 -1.96 -6.28 14.95
N ARG A 80 -2.95 -6.52 14.07
CA ARG A 80 -2.74 -6.52 12.62
C ARG A 80 -2.75 -5.09 12.08
N LYS A 81 -1.58 -4.58 11.70
CA LYS A 81 -1.45 -3.29 11.01
C LYS A 81 -2.24 -3.31 9.69
N PRO A 82 -2.94 -2.22 9.36
CA PRO A 82 -3.62 -2.11 8.07
C PRO A 82 -2.63 -2.21 6.90
N THR A 83 -3.14 -2.61 5.74
CA THR A 83 -2.36 -2.60 4.50
C THR A 83 -2.07 -1.17 4.07
N LYS A 84 -0.87 -0.92 3.53
CA LYS A 84 -0.57 0.38 2.94
C LYS A 84 -1.45 0.52 1.69
N ILE A 85 -2.30 1.54 1.68
CA ILE A 85 -3.30 1.70 0.63
C ILE A 85 -2.61 2.28 -0.62
N HIS A 86 -2.72 1.58 -1.74
CA HIS A 86 -2.39 2.14 -3.05
C HIS A 86 -3.66 2.72 -3.68
N SER A 87 -3.77 4.04 -3.70
CA SER A 87 -4.95 4.71 -4.27
C SER A 87 -5.10 4.44 -5.77
N ARG A 88 -6.33 4.09 -6.18
CA ARG A 88 -6.69 3.87 -7.60
C ARG A 88 -7.27 5.12 -8.28
N SER A 89 -7.30 6.27 -7.61
CA SER A 89 -7.92 7.50 -8.13
C SER A 89 -7.36 7.93 -9.49
N ARG A 90 -6.03 7.99 -9.62
CA ARG A 90 -5.35 8.36 -10.87
C ARG A 90 -5.63 7.38 -12.02
N ALA A 91 -5.61 6.08 -11.73
CA ALA A 91 -5.90 5.05 -12.72
C ALA A 91 -7.36 5.11 -13.20
N ARG A 92 -8.32 5.37 -12.29
CA ARG A 92 -9.74 5.55 -12.63
C ARG A 92 -9.95 6.79 -13.49
N ARG A 93 -9.37 7.93 -13.10
CA ARG A 93 -9.42 9.19 -13.88
C ARG A 93 -8.87 8.99 -15.29
N MET A 94 -7.73 8.31 -15.43
CA MET A 94 -7.15 8.01 -16.75
C MET A 94 -8.06 7.09 -17.58
N LYS A 95 -8.68 6.07 -16.96
CA LYS A 95 -9.61 5.16 -17.65
C LYS A 95 -10.85 5.89 -18.14
N GLU A 96 -11.40 6.80 -17.34
CA GLU A 96 -12.54 7.64 -17.73
C GLU A 96 -12.16 8.58 -18.90
N ALA A 97 -11.01 9.25 -18.82
CA ALA A 97 -10.52 10.10 -19.90
C ALA A 97 -10.30 9.30 -21.21
N LYS A 98 -9.74 8.09 -21.13
CA LYS A 98 -9.59 7.18 -22.27
C LYS A 98 -10.93 6.75 -22.86
N ARG A 99 -11.94 6.50 -22.03
CA ARG A 99 -13.31 6.16 -22.46
C ARG A 99 -13.95 7.33 -23.23
N LYS A 100 -13.67 8.58 -22.83
CA LYS A 100 -14.05 9.80 -23.55
C LYS A 100 -13.22 10.06 -24.82
N GLY A 101 -12.36 9.13 -25.24
CA GLY A 101 -11.54 9.24 -26.45
C GLY A 101 -10.19 9.94 -26.27
N ARG A 102 -9.86 10.47 -25.08
CA ARG A 102 -8.57 11.14 -24.82
C ARG A 102 -7.42 10.12 -24.74
N HIS A 103 -6.19 10.58 -24.95
CA HIS A 103 -4.96 9.77 -24.87
C HIS A 103 -4.91 8.53 -25.81
N SER A 104 -5.58 8.59 -26.96
CA SER A 104 -5.67 7.48 -27.94
C SER A 104 -5.04 7.79 -29.32
N GLY A 105 -4.39 8.94 -29.48
CA GLY A 105 -3.71 9.37 -30.71
C GLY A 105 -2.47 8.53 -31.05
N TYR A 106 -1.96 8.65 -32.29
CA TYR A 106 -0.89 7.81 -32.84
C TYR A 106 0.35 7.74 -31.94
N GLY A 107 0.83 8.86 -31.38
CA GLY A 107 2.03 8.89 -30.52
C GLY A 107 1.88 8.18 -29.15
N LYS A 108 0.67 7.77 -28.74
CA LYS A 108 0.46 6.95 -27.53
C LYS A 108 0.16 5.49 -27.85
N ARG A 109 0.05 5.13 -29.13
CA ARG A 109 -0.17 3.75 -29.56
C ARG A 109 1.16 3.00 -29.52
N LYS A 110 1.16 1.87 -28.83
CA LYS A 110 2.26 0.91 -28.82
C LYS A 110 1.75 -0.42 -29.37
N GLY A 111 2.62 -1.16 -30.06
CA GLY A 111 2.29 -2.41 -30.76
C GLY A 111 1.59 -2.20 -32.11
N THR A 112 1.49 -3.28 -32.89
CA THR A 112 0.81 -3.28 -34.20
C THR A 112 -0.71 -3.12 -34.05
N ARG A 113 -1.40 -2.74 -35.14
CA ARG A 113 -2.87 -2.69 -35.17
C ARG A 113 -3.48 -4.04 -34.80
N GLU A 114 -2.93 -5.11 -35.35
CA GLU A 114 -3.40 -6.48 -35.12
C GLU A 114 -3.22 -6.90 -33.65
N ALA A 115 -2.14 -6.49 -32.99
CA ALA A 115 -1.92 -6.80 -31.57
C ALA A 115 -2.91 -6.06 -30.63
N ARG A 116 -3.35 -4.86 -31.00
CA ARG A 116 -4.26 -4.04 -30.18
C ARG A 116 -5.71 -4.51 -30.29
N LEU A 117 -6.16 -4.82 -31.50
CA LEU A 117 -7.50 -5.34 -31.77
C LEU A 117 -7.46 -6.20 -33.03
N PRO A 118 -7.34 -7.54 -32.90
CA PRO A 118 -7.19 -8.43 -34.03
C PRO A 118 -8.36 -8.35 -35.02
N THR A 119 -8.03 -8.32 -36.32
CA THR A 119 -8.99 -8.19 -37.41
C THR A 119 -9.97 -9.38 -37.43
N LYS A 120 -9.49 -10.59 -37.13
CA LYS A 120 -10.31 -11.80 -37.01
C LYS A 120 -11.40 -11.67 -35.93
N VAL A 121 -11.08 -11.05 -34.80
CA VAL A 121 -12.05 -10.84 -33.71
C VAL A 121 -13.11 -9.83 -34.10
N LEU A 122 -12.73 -8.76 -34.81
CA LEU A 122 -13.69 -7.79 -35.36
C LEU A 122 -14.64 -8.45 -36.36
N TRP A 123 -14.12 -9.27 -37.28
CA TRP A 123 -14.91 -9.99 -38.27
C TRP A 123 -15.92 -10.94 -37.61
N MET A 124 -15.47 -11.74 -36.62
CA MET A 124 -16.37 -12.62 -35.87
C MET A 124 -17.46 -11.85 -35.13
N ARG A 125 -17.12 -10.73 -34.47
CA ARG A 125 -18.11 -9.88 -33.78
C ARG A 125 -19.16 -9.33 -34.76
N ARG A 126 -18.72 -8.85 -35.94
CA ARG A 126 -19.60 -8.35 -36.99
C ARG A 126 -20.56 -9.43 -37.49
N MET A 127 -20.04 -10.59 -37.88
CA MET A 127 -20.87 -11.71 -38.37
C MET A 127 -21.88 -12.19 -37.33
N ARG A 128 -21.47 -12.33 -36.06
CA ARG A 128 -22.35 -12.78 -34.97
C ARG A 128 -23.49 -11.80 -34.68
N VAL A 129 -23.21 -10.50 -34.70
CA VAL A 129 -24.23 -9.46 -34.47
C VAL A 129 -25.27 -9.49 -35.61
N LEU A 130 -24.83 -9.56 -36.86
CA LEU A 130 -25.72 -9.60 -38.02
C LEU A 130 -26.57 -10.87 -38.05
N ARG A 131 -25.96 -12.04 -37.84
CA ARG A 131 -26.70 -13.32 -37.79
C ARG A 131 -27.73 -13.33 -36.66
N ARG A 132 -27.41 -12.75 -35.50
CA ARG A 132 -28.38 -12.64 -34.39
C ARG A 132 -29.55 -11.72 -34.73
N LEU A 133 -29.28 -10.61 -35.43
CA LEU A 133 -30.32 -9.69 -35.90
C LEU A 133 -31.26 -10.41 -36.87
N LEU A 134 -30.71 -11.05 -37.90
CA LEU A 134 -31.48 -11.77 -38.92
C LEU A 134 -32.23 -13.00 -38.40
N ARG A 135 -31.82 -13.57 -37.27
CA ARG A 135 -32.56 -14.67 -36.61
C ARG A 135 -33.71 -14.19 -35.73
N LYS A 136 -33.70 -12.91 -35.35
CA LYS A 136 -34.74 -12.31 -34.49
C LYS A 136 -35.96 -11.89 -35.30
N TYR A 137 -35.72 -11.36 -36.51
CA TYR A 137 -36.73 -11.08 -37.52
C TYR A 137 -37.02 -12.35 -38.31
#